data_AF-A0ABD0PVB6-F1
#
_entry.id   AF-A0ABD0PVB6-F1
#
_cell.length_a   1.000
_cell.length_b   1.000
_cell.length_c   1.000
_cell.angle_alpha   90.00
_cell.angle_beta   90.00
_cell.angle_gamma   90.00
#
_symmetry.space_group_name_H-M   'P 1'
#
loop_
_entity.id
_entity.type
_entity.pdbx_description
1 polymer ?
#
loop_
_entity_poly.entity_id
_entity_poly.type
_entity_poly.pdbx_seq_one_letter_code
_entity_poly.pdbx_strand_id
1 'polypeptide(L)'
;LDITVGPKQTMGKTVECLVVTIHMPKVVLSANLNATQGTYNYDPVTKILVWDIGKLNPQKLPNLKGSLSLQSGAPKPEENPSLNIDLKIQQLAIS
;
A
#
# COMPACT_ATOMS: atom_id res chain seq x y z
N LEU A 1 5.11 0.57 -9.93
CA LEU A 1 4.59 -0.04 -8.69
C LEU A 1 3.29 -0.75 -9.03
N ASP A 2 3.14 -2.01 -8.63
CA ASP A 2 1.90 -2.77 -8.80
C ASP A 2 1.65 -3.56 -7.51
N ILE A 3 0.64 -3.16 -6.74
CA ILE A 3 0.27 -3.79 -5.48
C ILE A 3 -1.20 -4.17 -5.55
N THR A 4 -1.52 -5.39 -5.16
CA THR A 4 -2.89 -5.85 -4.95
C THR A 4 -2.99 -6.43 -3.55
N VAL A 5 -4.02 -6.03 -2.80
CA VAL A 5 -4.24 -6.52 -1.43
C VAL A 5 -5.47 -7.41 -1.41
N GLY A 6 -5.31 -8.59 -0.84
CA GLY A 6 -6.39 -9.56 -0.69
C GLY A 6 -6.33 -10.29 0.64
N PRO A 7 -7.48 -10.79 1.12
CA PRO A 7 -7.55 -11.54 2.37
C PRO A 7 -6.89 -12.91 2.20
N LYS A 8 -5.95 -13.26 3.08
CA LYS A 8 -5.38 -14.62 3.12
C LYS A 8 -6.24 -15.56 3.96
N GLN A 9 -6.55 -15.18 5.19
CA GLN A 9 -7.51 -15.84 6.08
C GLN A 9 -8.20 -14.77 6.92
N THR A 10 -9.52 -14.66 6.82
CA THR A 10 -10.31 -13.71 7.63
C THR A 10 -11.36 -14.41 8.50
N MET A 11 -11.47 -15.75 8.41
CA MET A 11 -12.49 -16.55 9.12
C MET A 11 -13.92 -16.01 8.94
N GLY A 12 -14.22 -15.49 7.75
CA GLY A 12 -15.50 -14.86 7.42
C GLY A 12 -15.72 -13.45 7.96
N LYS A 13 -14.73 -12.87 8.66
CA LYS A 13 -14.82 -11.54 9.25
C LYS A 13 -14.43 -10.45 8.25
N THR A 14 -15.03 -9.29 8.47
CA THR A 14 -14.73 -8.07 7.70
C THR A 14 -13.40 -7.48 8.16
N VAL A 15 -12.52 -7.17 7.20
CA VAL A 15 -11.33 -6.35 7.41
C VAL A 15 -11.69 -4.89 7.14
N GLU A 16 -11.47 -4.02 8.11
CA GLU A 16 -11.73 -2.59 8.05
C GLU A 16 -10.48 -1.79 8.46
N CYS A 17 -10.52 -0.47 8.22
CA CYS A 17 -9.41 0.43 8.54
C CYS A 17 -8.06 -0.06 7.98
N LEU A 18 -8.08 -0.63 6.78
CA LEU A 18 -6.88 -1.16 6.14
C LEU A 18 -6.05 -0.02 5.56
N VAL A 19 -4.81 0.11 6.05
CA VAL A 19 -3.84 1.10 5.62
C VAL A 19 -2.54 0.38 5.26
N VAL A 20 -1.98 0.69 4.09
CA VAL A 20 -0.67 0.18 3.65
C VAL A 20 0.32 1.34 3.66
N THR A 21 1.41 1.16 4.39
CA THR A 21 2.52 2.11 4.48
C THR A 21 3.74 1.52 3.79
N ILE A 22 4.32 2.25 2.85
CA ILE A 22 5.44 1.81 2.03
C ILE A 22 6.58 2.81 2.20
N HIS A 23 7.74 2.31 2.64
CA HIS A 23 8.95 3.12 2.70
C HIS A 23 9.70 3.01 1.37
N MET A 24 9.65 4.07 0.58
CA MET A 24 10.24 4.09 -0.76
C MET A 24 11.75 4.34 -0.70
N PRO A 25 12.53 3.82 -1.67
CA PRO A 25 13.92 4.19 -1.82
C PRO A 25 14.10 5.71 -2.00
N LYS A 26 15.21 6.25 -1.48
CA LYS A 26 15.51 7.70 -1.55
C LYS A 26 15.50 8.26 -2.98
N VAL A 27 15.78 7.42 -3.97
CA VAL A 27 15.81 7.78 -5.39
C VAL A 27 14.43 8.05 -5.99
N VAL A 28 13.33 7.71 -5.29
CA VAL A 28 11.96 8.00 -5.76
C VAL A 28 11.63 9.48 -5.53
N LEU A 29 11.31 10.19 -6.59
CA LEU A 29 10.95 11.61 -6.59
C LEU A 29 9.45 11.84 -6.46
N SER A 30 8.64 11.05 -7.16
CA SER A 30 7.18 11.15 -7.13
C SER A 30 6.52 9.81 -7.49
N ALA A 31 5.23 9.69 -7.15
CA ALA A 31 4.40 8.53 -7.43
C ALA A 31 3.19 8.96 -8.26
N ASN A 32 3.03 8.41 -9.46
CA ASN A 32 1.88 8.61 -10.33
C ASN A 32 1.09 7.30 -10.38
N LEU A 33 0.21 7.13 -9.40
CA LEU A 33 -0.48 5.87 -9.15
C LEU A 33 -1.99 6.05 -9.26
N ASN A 34 -2.67 4.94 -9.55
CA ASN A 34 -4.11 4.82 -9.59
C ASN A 34 -4.53 3.78 -8.55
N ALA A 35 -5.33 4.21 -7.58
CA ALA A 35 -5.95 3.33 -6.59
C ALA A 35 -7.34 2.92 -7.09
N THR A 36 -7.65 1.63 -7.17
CA THR A 36 -9.01 1.18 -7.52
C THR A 36 -9.99 1.29 -6.36
N GLN A 37 -9.48 1.54 -5.17
CA GLN A 37 -10.23 1.77 -3.94
C GLN A 37 -9.37 2.61 -2.99
N GLY A 38 -10.02 3.51 -2.26
CA GLY A 38 -9.37 4.35 -1.27
C GLY A 38 -8.56 5.48 -1.88
N THR A 39 -7.70 6.11 -1.07
CA THR A 39 -6.84 7.23 -1.47
C THR A 39 -5.41 6.95 -1.06
N TYR A 40 -4.45 7.49 -1.83
CA TYR A 40 -3.04 7.40 -1.47
C TYR A 40 -2.42 8.78 -1.41
N ASN A 41 -1.39 8.90 -0.58
CA ASN A 41 -0.57 10.09 -0.43
C ASN A 41 0.89 9.66 -0.41
N TYR A 42 1.71 10.33 -1.22
CA TYR A 42 3.15 10.18 -1.20
C TYR A 42 3.79 11.46 -0.68
N ASP A 43 4.60 11.34 0.36
CA ASP A 43 5.43 12.43 0.84
C ASP A 43 6.84 12.33 0.24
N PRO A 44 7.24 13.25 -0.66
CA PRO A 44 8.54 13.23 -1.30
C PRO A 44 9.71 13.56 -0.34
N VAL A 45 9.44 14.10 0.86
CA VAL A 45 10.43 14.41 1.89
C VAL A 45 10.73 13.17 2.72
N THR A 46 9.72 12.57 3.35
CA THR A 46 9.89 11.36 4.17
C THR A 46 10.05 10.08 3.34
N LYS A 47 9.72 10.12 2.05
CA LYS A 47 9.69 8.97 1.13
C LYS A 47 8.69 7.90 1.56
N ILE A 48 7.64 8.29 2.29
CA ILE A 48 6.59 7.40 2.73
C ILE A 48 5.39 7.53 1.80
N LEU A 49 4.93 6.40 1.27
CA LEU A 49 3.64 6.29 0.61
C LEU A 49 2.64 5.62 1.55
N VAL A 50 1.53 6.30 1.81
CA VAL A 50 0.41 5.77 2.59
C VAL A 50 -0.76 5.56 1.64
N TRP A 51 -1.32 4.36 1.65
CA TRP A 51 -2.54 4.00 0.92
C TRP A 51 -3.61 3.58 1.90
N ASP A 52 -4.61 4.45 2.10
CA ASP A 52 -5.79 4.19 2.92
C ASP A 52 -6.85 3.53 2.04
N ILE A 53 -7.10 2.24 2.30
CA ILE A 53 -8.03 1.39 1.55
C ILE A 53 -9.41 1.39 2.20
N GLY A 54 -9.48 1.57 3.52
CA GLY A 54 -10.70 1.44 4.31
C GLY A 54 -11.18 -0.01 4.47
N LYS A 55 -12.43 -0.27 4.11
CA LYS A 55 -13.08 -1.60 4.27
C LYS A 55 -12.81 -2.50 3.07
N LEU A 56 -12.26 -3.69 3.30
CA LEU A 56 -11.96 -4.63 2.24
C LEU A 56 -13.23 -5.29 1.70
N ASN A 57 -13.37 -5.30 0.37
CA ASN A 57 -14.42 -6.01 -0.35
C ASN A 57 -13.85 -7.30 -0.95
N PRO A 58 -14.23 -8.50 -0.48
CA PRO A 58 -13.71 -9.76 -1.00
C PRO A 58 -13.97 -10.00 -2.49
N GLN A 59 -15.04 -9.43 -3.04
CA GLN A 59 -15.43 -9.59 -4.44
C GLN A 59 -14.58 -8.75 -5.40
N LYS A 60 -13.93 -7.67 -4.90
CA LYS A 60 -13.10 -6.79 -5.72
C LYS A 60 -11.86 -6.40 -4.94
N LEU A 61 -10.74 -7.02 -5.29
CA LEU A 61 -9.47 -6.77 -4.62
C LEU A 61 -8.98 -5.34 -4.90
N PRO A 62 -8.70 -4.54 -3.86
CA PRO A 62 -8.09 -3.23 -4.02
C PRO A 62 -6.68 -3.38 -4.63
N ASN A 63 -6.36 -2.52 -5.59
CA ASN A 63 -5.01 -2.42 -6.13
C ASN A 63 -4.57 -0.96 -6.30
N LEU A 64 -3.25 -0.78 -6.26
CA LEU A 64 -2.55 0.47 -6.46
C LEU A 64 -1.46 0.28 -7.52
N LYS A 65 -1.67 0.88 -8.70
CA LYS A 65 -0.83 0.65 -9.88
C LYS A 65 -0.41 1.94 -10.55
N GLY A 66 0.82 1.97 -11.06
CA GLY A 66 1.32 3.08 -11.87
C GLY A 66 2.84 3.19 -11.87
N SER A 67 3.32 4.38 -12.19
CA SER A 67 4.75 4.66 -12.33
C SER A 67 5.31 5.44 -11.15
N LEU A 68 6.58 5.18 -10.84
CA LEU A 68 7.37 5.99 -9.93
C LEU A 68 8.38 6.77 -10.76
N SER A 69 8.52 8.06 -10.49
CA SER A 69 9.58 8.86 -11.09
C SER A 69 10.84 8.73 -10.24
N LEU A 70 11.95 8.39 -10.87
CA LEU A 70 13.25 8.22 -10.21
C LEU A 70 14.16 9.41 -10.51
N GLN A 71 15.11 9.67 -9.61
CA GLN A 71 16.18 10.62 -9.85
C GLN A 71 17.02 10.18 -11.06
N SER A 72 17.24 11.09 -12.01
CA SER A 72 18.04 10.82 -13.21
C SER A 72 19.49 10.49 -12.83
N GLY A 73 20.06 9.48 -13.51
CA GLY A 73 21.42 9.00 -13.24
C GLY A 73 21.60 8.24 -11.93
N ALA A 74 20.53 8.04 -11.15
CA ALA A 74 20.61 7.23 -9.95
C ALA A 74 20.74 5.73 -10.31
N PRO A 75 21.52 4.95 -9.56
CA PRO A 75 21.55 3.51 -9.73
C PRO A 75 20.15 2.93 -9.49
N LYS A 76 19.87 1.78 -10.12
CA LYS A 76 18.65 1.03 -9.80
C LYS A 76 18.62 0.79 -8.28
N PRO A 77 17.46 0.97 -7.61
CA PRO A 77 17.34 0.60 -6.21
C PRO A 77 17.81 -0.85 -6.02
N GLU A 78 18.79 -1.06 -5.14
CA GLU A 78 19.30 -2.40 -4.83
C GLU A 78 18.30 -3.21 -3.99
N GLU A 79 17.36 -2.54 -3.33
CA GLU A 79 16.39 -3.13 -2.42
C GLU A 79 14.95 -2.84 -2.85
N ASN A 80 14.09 -3.85 -2.63
CA ASN A 80 12.64 -3.66 -2.71
C ASN A 80 12.18 -2.85 -1.49
N PRO A 81 11.25 -1.87 -1.65
CA PRO A 81 10.74 -1.11 -0.52
C PRO A 81 10.09 -2.03 0.51
N SER A 82 10.19 -1.67 1.80
CA SER A 82 9.49 -2.37 2.87
C SER A 82 8.00 -1.99 2.87
N LEU A 83 7.12 -2.98 3.00
CA LEU A 83 5.69 -2.80 3.15
C LEU A 83 5.28 -3.09 4.59
N ASN A 84 4.68 -2.10 5.25
CA ASN A 84 4.02 -2.23 6.54
C ASN A 84 2.51 -2.14 6.33
N ILE A 85 1.73 -2.95 7.04
CA ILE A 85 0.28 -3.03 6.88
C ILE A 85 -0.37 -2.91 8.25
N ASP A 86 -1.22 -1.90 8.40
CA ASP A 86 -2.06 -1.70 9.58
C ASP A 86 -3.52 -2.01 9.20
N LEU A 87 -4.21 -2.79 10.03
CA LEU A 87 -5.60 -3.18 9.78
C LEU A 87 -6.35 -3.44 11.07
N LYS A 88 -7.67 -3.37 10.99
CA LYS A 88 -8.59 -3.76 12.07
C LYS A 88 -9.54 -4.84 11.57
N ILE A 89 -9.77 -5.87 12.40
CA ILE A 89 -10.75 -6.93 12.10
C ILE A 89 -11.84 -6.86 13.14
N GLN A 90 -13.09 -6.68 12.71
CA GLN A 90 -14.22 -6.70 13.65
C GLN A 90 -14.34 -8.07 14.31
N GLN A 91 -14.55 -8.08 15.63
CA GLN A 91 -14.82 -9.27 16.46
C GLN A 91 -13.72 -10.35 16.49
N LEU A 92 -12.48 -10.05 16.13
CA LEU A 92 -11.39 -11.03 16.25
C LEU A 92 -10.70 -10.90 17.63
N ALA A 93 -11.18 -11.66 18.62
CA ALA A 93 -10.31 -12.11 19.70
C ALA A 93 -9.52 -13.30 19.16
N ILE A 94 -8.21 -13.14 19.00
CA ILE A 94 -7.30 -14.28 18.77
C ILE A 94 -6.83 -14.68 20.17
N SER A 95 -7.33 -15.80 20.68
CA SER A 95 -6.89 -16.42 21.94
C SER A 95 -5.63 -17.25 21.74
#